data_AF-A0A8J7Q2V2-F1
#
_entry.id   AF-A0A8J7Q2V2-F1
#
_cell.length_a   1.000
_cell.length_b   1.000
_cell.length_c   1.000
_cell.angle_alpha   90.00
_cell.angle_beta   90.00
_cell.angle_gamma   90.00
#
_symmetry.space_group_name_H-M   'P 1'
#
loop_
_entity.id
_entity.type
_entity.pdbx_description
1 polymer ?
#
loop_
_entity_poly.entity_id
_entity_poly.type
_entity_poly.pdbx_seq_one_letter_code
_entity_poly.pdbx_strand_id
1 'polypeptide(L)' 'RLKGGYRIEAFLSANVLTGYDPEQYPRLGVFYSVKDFEKGEQTPGADSDFPFPEDPSLWASLDLMKK' A
#
# COMPACT_ATOMS: atom_id res chain seq x y z
N ARG A 1 -22.97 -0.38 4.66
CA ARG A 1 -23.23 -1.83 4.51
C ARG A 1 -22.76 -2.23 3.12
N LEU A 2 -21.69 -3.02 2.98
CA LEU A 2 -21.36 -3.60 1.69
C LEU A 2 -22.24 -4.85 1.51
N LYS A 3 -23.16 -4.81 0.54
CA LYS A 3 -23.86 -6.02 0.09
C LYS A 3 -22.90 -6.72 -0.87
N GLY A 4 -22.43 -7.92 -0.54
CA GLY A 4 -21.62 -8.76 -1.44
C GLY A 4 -20.11 -8.45 -1.52
N GLY A 5 -19.50 -7.80 -0.52
CA GLY A 5 -18.07 -7.49 -0.54
C GLY A 5 -17.47 -7.33 0.85
N TYR A 6 -16.16 -7.08 0.91
CA TYR A 6 -15.39 -6.86 2.13
C TYR A 6 -14.82 -5.44 2.18
N ARG A 7 -14.61 -4.93 3.39
CA ARG A 7 -13.82 -3.72 3.65
C ARG A 7 -12.62 -4.15 4.46
N ILE A 8 -11.42 -3.83 3.98
CA ILE A 8 -10.17 -4.06 4.70
C ILE A 8 -9.66 -2.69 5.14
N GLU A 9 -9.35 -2.58 6.43
CA GLU A 9 -8.78 -1.39 7.03
C GLU A 9 -7.54 -1.80 7.80
N ALA A 10 -6.44 -1.11 7.56
CA ALA A 10 -5.19 -1.28 8.29
C ALA A 10 -4.74 0.08 8.80
N PHE A 11 -4.31 0.13 10.05
CA PHE A 11 -3.71 1.30 10.65
C PHE A 11 -2.27 0.97 11.02
N LEU A 12 -1.34 1.70 10.42
CA LEU A 12 0.09 1.63 10.70
C LEU A 12 0.48 2.92 11.42
N SER A 13 0.86 2.80 12.69
CA SER A 13 1.33 3.93 13.47
C SER A 13 2.74 4.36 13.05
N ALA A 14 3.08 5.64 13.24
CA ALA A 14 4.39 6.18 12.86
C ALA A 14 5.58 5.40 13.47
N ASN A 15 5.43 4.88 14.68
CA ASN A 15 6.47 4.13 15.38
C ASN A 15 6.76 2.73 14.79
N VAL A 16 5.89 2.18 13.94
CA VAL A 16 6.17 0.91 13.24
C VAL A 16 6.81 1.13 11.87
N LEU A 17 6.86 2.38 11.41
CA LEU A 17 7.49 2.77 10.15
C LEU A 17 8.92 3.25 10.45
N THR A 18 9.88 2.33 10.41
CA THR A 18 11.30 2.65 10.62
C THR A 18 11.75 3.73 9.63
N GLY A 19 12.34 4.82 10.14
CA GLY A 19 12.81 5.94 9.31
C GLY A 19 11.69 6.91 8.88
N TYR A 20 10.48 6.78 9.43
CA TYR A 20 9.41 7.73 9.18
C TYR A 20 9.72 9.11 9.76
N ASP A 21 10.04 10.05 8.88
CA ASP A 21 10.16 11.47 9.17
C ASP A 21 9.41 12.26 8.08
N PRO A 22 8.14 12.62 8.31
CA PRO A 22 7.33 13.31 7.31
C PRO A 22 7.74 14.77 7.09
N GLU A 23 8.54 15.36 7.98
CA GLU A 23 9.01 16.74 7.82
C GLU A 23 10.21 16.80 6.87
N GLN A 24 11.09 15.80 6.93
CA GLN A 24 12.26 15.68 6.06
C GLN A 24 11.95 14.90 4.77
N TYR A 25 11.11 13.87 4.86
CA TYR A 25 10.76 12.97 3.76
C TYR A 25 9.22 12.87 3.62
N PRO A 26 8.56 13.87 3.00
CA PRO A 26 7.10 13.93 2.91
C PRO A 26 6.51 12.95 1.89
N ARG A 27 7.29 12.01 1.35
CA ARG A 27 6.85 11.05 0.34
C ARG A 27 7.20 9.63 0.78
N LEU A 28 6.21 8.74 0.71
CA LEU A 28 6.39 7.32 0.97
C LEU A 28 6.03 6.49 -0.26
N GLY A 29 6.78 5.43 -0.49
CA GLY A 29 6.33 4.36 -1.38
C GLY A 29 5.28 3.50 -0.67
N VAL A 30 4.18 3.19 -1.34
CA VAL A 30 3.13 2.30 -0.84
C VAL A 30 2.70 1.31 -1.92
N PHE A 31 2.51 0.06 -1.51
CA PHE A 31 1.94 -0.98 -2.35
C PHE A 31 1.01 -1.87 -1.50
N TYR A 32 -0.02 -2.42 -2.12
CA TYR A 32 -0.87 -3.43 -1.51
C TYR A 32 -1.25 -4.49 -2.53
N SER A 33 -1.41 -5.73 -2.07
CA SER A 33 -1.97 -6.82 -2.85
C SER A 33 -3.12 -7.45 -2.08
N VAL A 34 -4.27 -7.59 -2.74
CA VAL A 34 -5.44 -8.27 -2.20
C VAL A 34 -5.66 -9.55 -2.98
N LYS A 35 -5.41 -10.70 -2.34
CA LYS A 35 -5.60 -12.02 -2.92
C LYS A 35 -6.95 -12.58 -2.50
N ASP A 36 -7.84 -12.77 -3.47
CA ASP A 36 -9.16 -13.39 -3.31
C ASP A 36 -9.18 -14.68 -4.14
N PHE A 37 -9.64 -15.79 -3.55
CA PHE A 37 -9.60 -17.10 -4.22
C PHE A 37 -10.50 -17.16 -5.47
N GLU A 38 -11.60 -16.40 -5.49
CA GLU A 38 -12.54 -16.37 -6.61
C GLU A 38 -12.22 -15.25 -7.62
N LYS A 39 -11.60 -14.15 -7.16
CA LYS A 39 -11.35 -12.96 -7.98
C LYS A 39 -9.89 -12.76 -8.37
N GLY A 40 -8.98 -13.61 -7.90
CA GLY A 40 -7.55 -13.49 -8.13
C GLY A 40 -6.90 -12.39 -7.29
N GLU A 41 -5.75 -11.92 -7.76
CA GLU A 41 -4.98 -10.85 -7.11
C GLU A 41 -5.34 -9.48 -7.68
N GLN A 42 -5.52 -8.51 -6.78
CA GLN A 42 -5.79 -7.12 -7.11
C GLN A 42 -4.69 -6.24 -6.52
N THR A 43 -4.04 -5.47 -7.38
CA THR A 43 -2.95 -4.54 -7.02
C THR A 43 -3.26 -3.14 -7.56
N PRO A 44 -2.67 -2.06 -7.00
CA PRO A 44 -2.87 -0.69 -7.47
C PRO A 44 -2.08 -0.33 -8.74
N GLY A 45 -1.45 -1.29 -9.42
CA GLY A 45 -0.57 -1.03 -10.56
C GLY A 45 0.07 -2.32 -11.09
N ALA A 46 1.33 -2.55 -10.78
CA ALA A 46 2.06 -3.76 -11.17
C ALA A 46 1.38 -5.03 -10.60
N ASP A 47 1.23 -6.07 -11.41
CA ASP A 47 0.64 -7.35 -11.03
C ASP A 47 1.72 -8.36 -10.60
N SER A 48 1.32 -9.61 -10.37
CA SER A 48 2.20 -10.71 -9.96
C SER A 48 3.36 -11.02 -10.90
N ASP A 49 3.32 -10.55 -12.16
CA ASP A 49 4.41 -10.77 -13.11
C ASP A 49 5.60 -9.84 -12.84
N PHE A 50 5.45 -8.86 -11.96
CA PHE A 50 6.49 -7.93 -11.56
C PHE A 50 6.95 -8.17 -10.11
N PRO A 51 8.25 -7.96 -9.81
CA PRO A 51 8.83 -8.23 -8.49
C PRO A 51 8.51 -7.12 -7.46
N PHE A 52 7.25 -6.70 -7.34
CA PHE A 52 6.86 -5.62 -6.42
C PHE A 52 7.21 -5.85 -4.93
N PRO A 53 7.33 -7.08 -4.36
CA PRO A 53 7.77 -7.20 -2.97
C PRO A 53 9.27 -6.93 -2.78
N GLU A 54 10.08 -7.01 -3.84
CA GLU A 54 11.54 -6.84 -3.79
C GLU A 54 12.00 -5.51 -4.43
N ASP A 55 11.19 -4.93 -5.31
CA ASP A 55 11.49 -3.70 -6.05
C ASP A 55 10.55 -2.55 -5.65
N PRO A 56 11.00 -1.64 -4.75
CA PRO A 56 10.24 -0.46 -4.35
C PRO A 56 9.95 0.54 -5.47
N SER A 57 10.62 0.44 -6.63
CA SER A 57 10.36 1.35 -7.75
C SER A 57 8.98 1.14 -8.39
N LEU A 58 8.37 -0.03 -8.14
CA LEU A 58 7.03 -0.39 -8.61
C LEU A 58 5.91 0.13 -7.69
N TRP A 59 6.26 0.74 -6.54
CA TRP A 59 5.29 1.19 -5.56
C TRP A 59 4.68 2.53 -5.96
N ALA A 60 3.41 2.73 -5.61
CA ALA A 60 2.78 4.02 -5.76
C ALA A 60 3.41 5.03 -4.79
N SER A 61 3.48 6.29 -5.21
CA SER A 61 3.93 7.38 -4.35
C SER A 61 2.76 7.96 -3.56
N LEU A 62 2.90 7.99 -2.24
CA LEU A 62 2.00 8.67 -1.32
C LEU A 62 2.66 9.95 -0.81
N ASP A 63 2.08 11.11 -1.12
CA ASP A 63 2.51 12.38 -0.54
C ASP A 63 1.81 12.61 0.82
N LEU A 64 2.61 12.80 1.86
CA LEU A 64 2.17 13.04 3.23
C LEU A 64 1.82 14.52 3.39
N MET A 65 0.52 14.80 3.47
CA MET A 65 0.01 16.15 3.65
C MET A 65 0.00 16.51 5.14
N LYS A 66 0.45 17.73 5.46
CA LYS A 66 0.23 18.30 6.81
C LYS A 66 -1.28 18.46 7.03
N LYS A 67 -1.71 18.16 8.25
CA LYS A 67 -3.10 18.27 8.69
C LYS A 67 -3.52 19.71 8.85
#